data_AF-A0A381W721-F1
#
_entry.id   AF-A0A381W721-F1
#
_cell.length_a   1.000
_cell.length_b   1.000
_cell.length_c   1.000
_cell.angle_alpha   90.00
_cell.angle_beta   90.00
_cell.angle_gamma   90.00
#
_symmetry.space_group_name_H-M   'P 1'
#
loop_
_entity.id
_entity.type
_entity.pdbx_description
1 polymer ?
#
loop_
_entity_poly.entity_id
_entity_poly.type
_entity_poly.pdbx_seq_one_letter_code
_entity_poly.pdbx_strand_id
1 'polypeptide(L)'
;MDCDFSHSPSEINDFIKLAEQADIVIGSRFIKKDSLKEWNILRWSLTHLGHIATRLLLNMPYDASGAFRLYRLDKISRYFLDNIHSRGYSFFYESLYVLHLNEYRIVEIPIILPARVYGHSKMRIKDAIQSLLQLLKIYFITKLNYGNFVITEPIISENKIIDTQGWDGYWGDNTNNLTLYIYGLVAAFYRKFIIKPSLNHFIFKYFNRESKLLHAGCGGGQVDVDLSENINITALDISTIALNQYKKNNPNVEKLIHGSIFSVPVPDSSFDGIYNLGVMEHFTEDEIMGILKEFHRVLKSNGKIILFWPPEYGLSVQFLKFAHFVLNKILRKKYTLHPDEISRI
;
A
#
# COMPACT_ATOMS: atom_id res chain seq x y z
N MET A 1 22.56 -10.27 13.96
CA MET A 1 23.91 -10.84 13.74
C MET A 1 23.76 -12.35 13.70
N ASP A 2 24.39 -13.01 12.71
CA ASP A 2 24.37 -14.47 12.61
C ASP A 2 25.32 -15.10 13.65
N CYS A 3 24.96 -16.27 14.19
CA CYS A 3 25.78 -16.99 15.18
C CYS A 3 26.91 -17.83 14.54
N ASP A 4 27.23 -17.63 13.26
CA ASP A 4 28.22 -18.41 12.51
C ASP A 4 29.62 -17.76 12.49
N PHE A 5 29.85 -16.75 13.34
CA PHE A 5 31.10 -15.97 13.46
C PHE A 5 31.54 -15.26 12.16
N SER A 6 30.64 -15.09 11.19
CA SER A 6 30.93 -14.33 9.97
C SER A 6 31.14 -12.83 10.21
N HIS A 7 30.73 -12.32 11.37
CA HIS A 7 30.85 -10.92 11.78
C HIS A 7 31.67 -10.80 13.05
N SER A 8 32.54 -9.80 13.13
CA SER A 8 33.34 -9.55 14.32
C SER A 8 32.50 -8.77 15.33
N PRO A 9 32.36 -9.24 16.59
CA PRO A 9 31.62 -8.48 17.61
C PRO A 9 32.16 -7.06 17.84
N SER A 10 33.43 -6.81 17.54
CA SER A 10 34.03 -5.48 17.61
C SER A 10 33.37 -4.47 16.67
N GLU A 11 32.80 -4.92 15.53
CA GLU A 11 32.09 -4.06 14.57
C GLU A 11 30.81 -3.46 15.19
N ILE A 12 30.24 -4.07 16.24
CA ILE A 12 29.02 -3.59 16.90
C ILE A 12 29.21 -2.17 17.46
N ASN A 13 30.40 -1.85 17.98
CA ASN A 13 30.67 -0.51 18.52
C ASN A 13 30.57 0.57 17.44
N ASP A 14 31.07 0.28 16.23
CA ASP A 14 30.98 1.21 15.11
C ASP A 14 29.53 1.38 14.63
N PHE A 15 28.73 0.31 14.65
CA PHE A 15 27.29 0.38 14.37
C PHE A 15 26.58 1.27 15.40
N ILE A 16 26.85 1.09 16.70
CA ILE A 16 26.23 1.89 17.77
C ILE A 16 26.59 3.38 17.60
N LYS A 17 27.86 3.68 17.33
CA LYS A 17 28.32 5.06 17.11
C LYS A 17 27.64 5.71 15.91
N LEU A 18 27.50 5.02 14.79
CA LEU A 18 26.79 5.54 13.61
C LEU A 18 25.28 5.67 13.84
N ALA A 19 24.69 4.82 14.69
CA ALA A 19 23.27 4.85 15.02
C ALA A 19 22.85 6.07 15.84
N GLU A 20 23.79 6.90 16.31
CA GLU A 20 23.47 8.22 16.86
C GLU A 20 22.92 9.16 15.78
N GLN A 21 23.39 9.02 14.54
CA GLN A 21 23.05 9.89 13.42
C GLN A 21 22.13 9.23 12.38
N ALA A 22 21.71 7.99 12.60
CA ALA A 22 20.87 7.24 11.67
C ALA A 22 19.72 6.53 12.40
N ASP A 23 18.72 6.09 11.63
CA ASP A 23 17.63 5.27 12.16
C ASP A 23 17.96 3.79 11.97
N ILE A 24 18.62 3.47 10.85
CA ILE A 24 19.12 2.13 10.56
C ILE A 24 20.58 2.21 10.13
N VAL A 25 21.42 1.35 10.69
CA VAL A 25 22.81 1.12 10.23
C VAL A 25 22.88 -0.28 9.63
N ILE A 26 23.40 -0.41 8.41
CA ILE A 26 23.53 -1.70 7.73
C ILE A 26 24.99 -1.99 7.37
N GLY A 27 25.38 -3.25 7.52
CA GLY A 27 26.67 -3.75 7.05
C GLY A 27 26.64 -3.94 5.53
N SER A 28 27.53 -3.25 4.82
CA SER A 28 27.62 -3.27 3.37
C SER A 28 28.82 -4.06 2.86
N ARG A 29 28.54 -5.01 1.97
CA ARG A 29 29.56 -5.81 1.26
C ARG A 29 30.15 -5.09 0.05
N PHE A 30 29.59 -3.94 -0.32
CA PHE A 30 29.90 -3.27 -1.59
C PHE A 30 30.75 -1.99 -1.41
N ILE A 31 31.03 -1.57 -0.16
CA ILE A 31 31.88 -0.41 0.11
C ILE A 31 33.37 -0.73 -0.06
N LYS A 32 33.84 -1.89 0.45
CA LYS A 32 35.25 -2.31 0.32
C LYS A 32 35.38 -3.35 -0.79
N LYS A 33 36.37 -3.16 -1.67
CA LYS A 33 36.59 -4.01 -2.86
C LYS A 33 36.82 -5.49 -2.52
N ASP A 34 37.53 -5.76 -1.42
CA ASP A 34 37.93 -7.11 -1.02
C ASP A 34 36.99 -7.77 0.00
N SER A 35 35.81 -7.19 0.25
CA SER A 35 34.84 -7.69 1.24
C SER A 35 34.36 -9.13 1.00
N LEU A 36 34.46 -9.64 -0.23
CA LEU A 36 33.96 -10.96 -0.65
C LEU A 36 35.04 -11.84 -1.31
N LYS A 37 36.32 -11.55 -1.06
CA LYS A 37 37.46 -12.14 -1.79
C LYS A 37 37.51 -13.68 -1.76
N GLU A 38 37.01 -14.29 -0.68
CA GLU A 38 37.06 -15.75 -0.48
C GLU A 38 35.82 -16.48 -1.04
N TRP A 39 34.87 -15.75 -1.65
CA TRP A 39 33.63 -16.36 -2.15
C TRP A 39 33.82 -16.97 -3.54
N ASN A 40 33.12 -18.07 -3.79
CA ASN A 40 33.05 -18.63 -5.14
C ASN A 40 32.29 -17.70 -6.11
N ILE A 41 32.59 -17.84 -7.41
CA ILE A 41 32.07 -16.99 -8.48
C ILE A 41 30.53 -16.98 -8.49
N LEU A 42 29.88 -18.13 -8.28
CA LEU A 42 28.43 -18.22 -8.29
C LEU A 42 27.78 -17.37 -7.18
N ARG A 43 28.26 -17.51 -5.93
CA ARG A 43 27.76 -16.77 -4.77
C ARG A 43 28.06 -15.28 -4.91
N TRP A 44 29.25 -14.94 -5.40
CA TRP A 44 29.64 -13.57 -5.71
C TRP A 44 28.69 -12.94 -6.74
N SER A 45 28.46 -13.62 -7.86
CA SER A 45 27.59 -13.14 -8.95
C SER A 45 26.14 -12.99 -8.49
N LEU A 46 25.58 -13.98 -7.79
CA LEU A 46 24.22 -13.89 -7.25
C LEU A 46 24.04 -12.69 -6.31
N THR A 47 25.05 -12.41 -5.49
CA THR A 47 25.03 -11.29 -4.53
C THR A 47 25.10 -9.94 -5.25
N HIS A 48 25.97 -9.81 -6.25
CA HIS A 48 26.09 -8.58 -7.04
C HIS A 48 24.84 -8.33 -7.89
N LEU A 49 24.31 -9.36 -8.54
CA LEU A 49 23.07 -9.25 -9.31
C LEU A 49 21.89 -8.87 -8.41
N GLY A 50 21.78 -9.46 -7.22
CA GLY A 50 20.76 -9.08 -6.24
C GLY A 50 20.87 -7.62 -5.82
N HIS A 51 22.08 -7.14 -5.54
CA HIS A 51 22.32 -5.74 -5.20
C HIS A 51 21.95 -4.78 -6.34
N ILE A 52 22.42 -5.07 -7.56
CA ILE A 52 22.06 -4.30 -8.76
C ILE A 52 20.54 -4.27 -8.93
N ALA A 53 19.86 -5.42 -8.80
CA ALA A 53 18.42 -5.50 -8.93
C ALA A 53 17.68 -4.64 -7.88
N THR A 54 18.12 -4.66 -6.62
CA THR A 54 17.53 -3.81 -5.57
C THR A 54 17.76 -2.31 -5.81
N ARG A 55 18.94 -1.92 -6.35
CA ARG A 55 19.21 -0.53 -6.72
C ARG A 55 18.32 -0.07 -7.88
N LEU A 56 18.23 -0.87 -8.94
CA LEU A 56 17.51 -0.50 -10.15
C LEU A 56 15.99 -0.54 -9.97
N LEU A 57 15.46 -1.54 -9.29
CA LEU A 57 14.00 -1.73 -9.16
C LEU A 57 13.43 -0.94 -7.97
N LEU A 58 14.14 -0.89 -6.84
CA LEU A 58 13.60 -0.31 -5.60
C LEU A 58 14.28 1.00 -5.18
N ASN A 59 15.22 1.52 -6.00
CA ASN A 59 15.96 2.75 -5.76
C ASN A 59 16.72 2.81 -4.42
N MET A 60 17.03 1.66 -3.80
CA MET A 60 17.79 1.60 -2.56
C MET A 60 19.28 1.67 -2.85
N PRO A 61 20.01 2.75 -2.51
CA PRO A 61 21.40 2.95 -2.93
C PRO A 61 22.43 2.08 -2.16
N TYR A 62 21.98 1.23 -1.25
CA TYR A 62 22.79 0.51 -0.27
C TYR A 62 22.61 -1.02 -0.35
N ASP A 63 23.37 -1.78 0.45
CA ASP A 63 23.28 -3.24 0.56
C ASP A 63 21.98 -3.71 1.21
N ALA A 64 20.93 -3.83 0.40
CA ALA A 64 19.61 -4.23 0.89
C ALA A 64 19.45 -5.72 1.24
N SER A 65 20.45 -6.56 0.95
CA SER A 65 20.31 -8.03 1.10
C SER A 65 21.14 -8.63 2.25
N GLY A 66 22.01 -7.84 2.90
CA GLY A 66 22.78 -8.26 4.07
C GLY A 66 21.94 -8.27 5.36
N ALA A 67 22.18 -9.22 6.26
CA ALA A 67 21.41 -9.39 7.50
C ALA A 67 22.02 -8.69 8.74
N PHE A 68 23.26 -8.20 8.64
CA PHE A 68 23.91 -7.51 9.74
C PHE A 68 23.50 -6.04 9.77
N ARG A 69 22.57 -5.73 10.69
CA ARG A 69 21.88 -4.44 10.76
C ARG A 69 21.62 -4.06 12.22
N LEU A 70 21.56 -2.77 12.49
CA LEU A 70 21.11 -2.18 13.74
C LEU A 70 19.91 -1.27 13.45
N TYR A 71 18.83 -1.46 14.21
CA TYR A 71 17.58 -0.70 14.10
C TYR A 71 17.34 0.11 15.38
N ARG A 72 17.08 1.41 15.26
CA ARG A 72 16.68 2.29 16.37
C ARG A 72 15.17 2.20 16.61
N LEU A 73 14.74 1.25 17.44
CA LEU A 73 13.32 1.00 17.71
C LEU A 73 12.62 2.13 18.48
N ASP A 74 13.37 3.07 19.05
CA ASP A 74 12.86 4.31 19.63
C ASP A 74 12.46 5.34 18.57
N LYS A 75 13.00 5.23 17.35
CA LYS A 75 12.68 6.11 16.21
C LYS A 75 11.78 5.43 15.17
N ILE A 76 11.93 4.12 15.00
CA ILE A 76 11.20 3.35 13.99
C ILE A 76 9.84 2.94 14.53
N SER A 77 8.78 3.39 13.86
CA SER A 77 7.42 2.98 14.18
C SER A 77 7.26 1.46 14.04
N ARG A 78 6.73 0.79 15.07
CA ARG A 78 6.51 -0.67 15.07
C ARG A 78 5.55 -1.15 13.99
N TYR A 79 4.66 -0.26 13.52
CA TYR A 79 3.70 -0.53 12.44
C TYR A 79 4.37 -0.78 11.08
N PHE A 80 5.69 -0.54 10.94
CA PHE A 80 6.40 -0.90 9.72
C PHE A 80 6.32 -2.39 9.38
N LEU A 81 6.25 -3.25 10.41
CA LEU A 81 6.16 -4.70 10.23
C LEU A 81 4.85 -5.12 9.56
N ASP A 82 3.78 -4.35 9.72
CA ASP A 82 2.46 -4.64 9.14
C ASP A 82 2.46 -4.55 7.61
N ASN A 83 3.46 -3.88 7.03
CA ASN A 83 3.62 -3.71 5.59
C ASN A 83 4.63 -4.70 4.96
N ILE A 84 5.08 -5.69 5.74
CA ILE A 84 6.06 -6.69 5.32
C ILE A 84 5.36 -8.05 5.23
N HIS A 85 5.36 -8.64 4.04
CA HIS A 85 4.69 -9.92 3.78
C HIS A 85 5.68 -11.05 3.46
N SER A 86 6.93 -10.70 3.16
CA SER A 86 7.96 -11.64 2.75
C SER A 86 8.54 -12.40 3.94
N ARG A 87 8.93 -13.65 3.69
CA ARG A 87 9.67 -14.50 4.61
C ARG A 87 11.02 -14.88 4.00
N GLY A 88 11.97 -15.31 4.84
CA GLY A 88 13.28 -15.75 4.37
C GLY A 88 14.10 -14.60 3.77
N TYR A 89 14.82 -14.85 2.67
CA TYR A 89 15.75 -13.88 2.08
C TYR A 89 15.09 -12.57 1.61
N SER A 90 13.85 -12.66 1.11
CA SER A 90 13.10 -11.49 0.65
C SER A 90 12.76 -10.49 1.75
N PHE A 91 12.64 -10.96 3.00
CA PHE A 91 12.40 -10.10 4.15
C PHE A 91 13.46 -9.01 4.28
N PHE A 92 14.73 -9.32 3.97
CA PHE A 92 15.83 -8.39 4.15
C PHE A 92 15.70 -7.15 3.26
N TYR A 93 15.42 -7.31 1.97
CA TYR A 93 15.27 -6.14 1.11
C TYR A 93 13.89 -5.50 1.25
N GLU A 94 12.82 -6.27 1.54
CA GLU A 94 11.47 -5.70 1.70
C GLU A 94 11.38 -4.83 2.96
N SER A 95 11.92 -5.30 4.09
CA SER A 95 11.95 -4.52 5.32
C SER A 95 12.69 -3.19 5.17
N LEU A 96 13.85 -3.21 4.50
CA LEU A 96 14.57 -1.97 4.19
C LEU A 96 13.84 -1.12 3.17
N TYR A 97 13.15 -1.73 2.21
CA TYR A 97 12.38 -0.99 1.22
C TYR A 97 11.22 -0.21 1.83
N VAL A 98 10.48 -0.84 2.75
CA VAL A 98 9.42 -0.15 3.53
C VAL A 98 10.02 1.04 4.28
N LEU A 99 11.14 0.87 4.98
CA LEU A 99 11.78 1.96 5.71
C LEU A 99 12.35 3.05 4.78
N HIS A 100 12.92 2.65 3.64
CA HIS A 100 13.42 3.56 2.60
C HIS A 100 12.32 4.46 2.04
N LEU A 101 11.18 3.85 1.70
CA LEU A 101 10.06 4.54 1.09
C LEU A 101 9.42 5.54 2.06
N ASN A 102 9.52 5.29 3.36
CA ASN A 102 9.07 6.19 4.43
C ASN A 102 10.20 7.09 4.94
N GLU A 103 11.22 7.33 4.12
CA GLU A 103 12.28 8.33 4.32
C GLU A 103 13.11 8.18 5.61
N TYR A 104 13.15 6.99 6.21
CA TYR A 104 14.05 6.72 7.34
C TYR A 104 15.51 6.84 6.90
N ARG A 105 16.34 7.40 7.78
CA ARG A 105 17.77 7.59 7.51
C ARG A 105 18.53 6.27 7.66
N ILE A 106 18.91 5.71 6.52
CA ILE A 106 19.67 4.46 6.43
C ILE A 106 21.12 4.78 6.05
N VAL A 107 22.07 4.30 6.85
CA VAL A 107 23.51 4.46 6.60
C VAL A 107 24.22 3.11 6.50
N GLU A 108 25.29 3.07 5.72
CA GLU A 108 26.09 1.86 5.52
C GLU A 108 27.42 1.95 6.25
N ILE A 109 27.88 0.81 6.75
CA ILE A 109 29.24 0.61 7.23
C ILE A 109 29.89 -0.56 6.48
N PRO A 110 31.14 -0.44 6.01
CA PRO A 110 31.80 -1.54 5.30
C PRO A 110 32.00 -2.75 6.21
N ILE A 111 31.62 -3.93 5.73
CA ILE A 111 31.87 -5.21 6.40
C ILE A 111 32.72 -6.13 5.51
N ILE A 112 33.50 -7.01 6.13
CA ILE A 112 34.25 -8.07 5.43
C ILE A 112 33.62 -9.39 5.80
N LEU A 113 33.25 -10.20 4.80
CA LEU A 113 32.65 -11.52 5.02
C LEU A 113 33.61 -12.60 4.52
N PRO A 114 34.33 -13.27 5.43
CA PRO A 114 35.16 -14.40 5.05
C PRO A 114 34.32 -15.55 4.48
N ALA A 115 34.96 -16.51 3.82
CA ALA A 115 34.32 -17.76 3.49
C ALA A 115 33.93 -18.48 4.78
N ARG A 116 32.75 -19.11 4.78
CA ARG A 116 32.28 -19.88 5.94
C ARG A 116 33.26 -21.03 6.20
N VAL A 117 33.74 -21.13 7.44
CA VAL A 117 34.61 -22.23 7.87
C VAL A 117 33.83 -23.55 7.96
N TYR A 118 32.51 -23.48 8.26
CA TYR A 118 31.63 -24.65 8.32
C TYR A 118 30.26 -24.38 7.66
N GLY A 119 29.77 -25.35 6.88
CA GLY A 119 28.41 -25.37 6.31
C GLY A 119 28.31 -24.99 4.82
N HIS A 120 27.44 -25.71 4.09
CA HIS A 120 27.10 -25.39 2.70
C HIS A 120 26.14 -24.19 2.63
N SER A 121 26.08 -23.52 1.47
CA SER A 121 25.08 -22.48 1.22
C SER A 121 23.67 -23.05 1.45
N LYS A 122 22.93 -22.49 2.41
CA LYS A 122 21.52 -22.85 2.65
C LYS A 122 20.61 -22.39 1.50
N MET A 123 21.04 -21.40 0.71
CA MET A 123 20.27 -20.83 -0.38
C MET A 123 20.37 -21.70 -1.63
N ARG A 124 19.23 -22.25 -2.07
CA ARG A 124 19.07 -22.98 -3.34
C ARG A 124 18.73 -22.02 -4.48
N ILE A 125 18.90 -22.44 -5.73
CA ILE A 125 18.50 -21.67 -6.92
C ILE A 125 17.01 -21.28 -6.86
N LYS A 126 16.16 -22.19 -6.36
CA LYS A 126 14.74 -21.92 -6.14
C LYS A 126 14.50 -20.71 -5.22
N ASP A 127 15.28 -20.58 -4.15
CA ASP A 127 15.15 -19.48 -3.18
C ASP A 127 15.58 -18.15 -3.81
N ALA A 128 16.60 -18.17 -4.69
CA ALA A 128 17.02 -17.01 -5.46
C ALA A 128 15.95 -16.57 -6.49
N ILE A 129 15.36 -17.51 -7.22
CA ILE A 129 14.26 -17.23 -8.17
C ILE A 129 13.05 -16.67 -7.43
N GLN A 130 12.65 -17.27 -6.30
CA GLN A 130 11.55 -16.77 -5.48
C GLN A 130 11.84 -15.35 -4.98
N SER A 131 13.09 -15.08 -4.57
CA SER A 131 13.51 -13.75 -4.14
C SER A 131 13.44 -12.72 -5.27
N LEU A 132 13.79 -13.09 -6.50
CA LEU A 132 13.67 -12.21 -7.66
C LEU A 132 12.21 -11.95 -8.03
N LEU A 133 11.35 -12.98 -8.01
CA LEU A 133 9.92 -12.82 -8.28
C LEU A 133 9.26 -11.91 -7.24
N GLN A 134 9.61 -12.04 -5.97
CA GLN A 134 9.11 -11.16 -4.92
C GLN A 134 9.64 -9.72 -5.07
N LEU A 135 10.88 -9.53 -5.52
CA LEU A 135 11.43 -8.21 -5.82
C LEU A 135 10.65 -7.51 -6.95
N LEU A 136 10.39 -8.23 -8.05
CA LEU A 136 9.55 -7.74 -9.15
C LEU A 136 8.13 -7.45 -8.67
N LYS A 137 7.56 -8.31 -7.83
CA LYS A 137 6.24 -8.11 -7.24
C LYS A 137 6.16 -6.80 -6.47
N ILE A 138 7.11 -6.53 -5.58
CA ILE A 138 7.18 -5.27 -4.83
C ILE A 138 7.28 -4.09 -5.79
N TYR A 139 8.18 -4.14 -6.79
CA TYR A 139 8.32 -3.08 -7.78
C TYR A 139 6.99 -2.74 -8.48
N PHE A 140 6.25 -3.75 -8.97
CA PHE A 140 4.98 -3.53 -9.64
C PHE A 140 3.90 -3.04 -8.67
N ILE A 141 3.82 -3.58 -7.45
CA ILE A 141 2.89 -3.09 -6.42
C ILE A 141 3.17 -1.62 -6.14
N THR A 142 4.43 -1.22 -5.92
CA THR A 142 4.78 0.18 -5.69
C THR A 142 4.29 1.08 -6.81
N LYS A 143 4.48 0.65 -8.07
CA LYS A 143 4.03 1.42 -9.23
C LYS A 143 2.51 1.50 -9.35
N LEU A 144 1.76 0.52 -8.85
CA LEU A 144 0.29 0.52 -8.89
C LEU A 144 -0.34 1.20 -7.68
N ASN A 145 0.10 0.81 -6.48
CA ASN A 145 -0.36 1.33 -5.20
C ASN A 145 0.77 1.41 -4.17
N TYR A 146 1.49 2.53 -4.13
CA TYR A 146 2.62 2.72 -3.22
C TYR A 146 2.21 2.71 -1.73
N GLY A 147 0.95 3.08 -1.41
CA GLY A 147 0.44 3.08 -0.04
C GLY A 147 0.47 1.71 0.65
N ASN A 148 0.57 0.61 -0.09
CA ASN A 148 0.82 -0.72 0.50
C ASN A 148 2.12 -0.80 1.33
N PHE A 149 3.06 0.13 1.11
CA PHE A 149 4.33 0.19 1.82
C PHE A 149 4.47 1.43 2.72
N VAL A 150 3.45 2.29 2.78
CA VAL A 150 3.46 3.49 3.62
C VAL A 150 3.11 3.10 5.06
N ILE A 151 3.93 3.57 5.99
CA ILE A 151 3.76 3.36 7.42
C ILE A 151 2.83 4.45 7.94
N THR A 152 1.69 4.04 8.46
CA THR A 152 0.76 4.93 9.14
C THR A 152 0.35 4.32 10.47
N GLU A 153 0.10 5.17 11.46
CA GLU A 153 -0.57 4.73 12.67
C GLU A 153 -2.06 4.48 12.37
N PRO A 154 -2.63 3.40 12.93
CA PRO A 154 -4.03 3.07 12.73
C PRO A 154 -4.91 4.19 13.29
N ILE A 155 -6.00 4.45 12.58
CA ILE A 155 -7.03 5.39 12.99
C ILE A 155 -7.77 4.79 14.18
N ILE A 156 -7.80 5.54 15.27
CA ILE A 156 -8.60 5.21 16.45
C ILE A 156 -9.95 5.89 16.26
N SER A 157 -11.01 5.08 16.13
CA SER A 157 -12.37 5.62 16.12
C SER A 157 -12.86 5.84 17.54
N GLU A 158 -13.34 7.06 17.82
CA GLU A 158 -14.05 7.38 19.06
C GLU A 158 -15.51 6.93 19.03
N ASN A 159 -16.10 6.82 17.84
CA ASN A 159 -17.51 6.46 17.65
C ASN A 159 -17.67 4.96 17.38
N LYS A 160 -18.61 4.32 18.10
CA LYS A 160 -19.07 2.96 17.77
C LYS A 160 -20.14 3.05 16.69
N ILE A 161 -19.70 3.01 15.43
CA ILE A 161 -20.59 2.87 14.27
C ILE A 161 -20.70 1.38 13.94
N ILE A 162 -21.91 0.91 13.65
CA ILE A 162 -22.17 -0.48 13.29
C ILE A 162 -22.10 -0.59 11.76
N ASP A 163 -21.17 -1.40 11.26
CA ASP A 163 -21.14 -1.82 9.87
C ASP A 163 -22.27 -2.82 9.61
N THR A 164 -23.37 -2.34 9.02
CA THR A 164 -24.57 -3.15 8.75
C THR A 164 -24.46 -3.98 7.48
N GLN A 165 -23.49 -3.70 6.60
CA GLN A 165 -23.37 -4.30 5.27
C GLN A 165 -22.12 -5.19 5.10
N GLY A 166 -21.22 -5.21 6.08
CA GLY A 166 -20.02 -6.05 6.06
C GLY A 166 -18.83 -5.44 5.31
N TRP A 167 -18.77 -4.11 5.20
CA TRP A 167 -17.66 -3.38 4.61
C TRP A 167 -16.32 -3.61 5.32
N ASP A 168 -16.29 -3.78 6.64
CA ASP A 168 -15.06 -4.12 7.36
C ASP A 168 -14.52 -5.49 6.93
N GLY A 169 -15.40 -6.46 6.69
CA GLY A 169 -15.02 -7.77 6.15
C GLY A 169 -14.49 -7.68 4.72
N TYR A 170 -15.06 -6.80 3.90
CA TYR A 170 -14.63 -6.55 2.52
C TYR A 170 -13.24 -5.91 2.46
N TRP A 171 -13.01 -4.85 3.24
CA TRP A 171 -11.74 -4.12 3.28
C TRP A 171 -10.66 -4.85 4.09
N GLY A 172 -11.05 -5.83 4.90
CA GLY A 172 -10.16 -6.70 5.68
C GLY A 172 -9.10 -7.44 4.87
N ASP A 173 -8.04 -7.87 5.57
CA ASP A 173 -6.86 -8.45 4.95
C ASP A 173 -7.12 -9.88 4.46
N ASN A 174 -7.21 -10.05 3.14
CA ASN A 174 -7.43 -11.33 2.45
C ASN A 174 -6.17 -11.83 1.70
N THR A 175 -4.98 -11.37 2.11
CA THR A 175 -3.69 -11.61 1.43
C THR A 175 -3.26 -13.08 1.29
N ASN A 176 -3.85 -14.02 2.05
CA ASN A 176 -3.54 -15.45 1.92
C ASN A 176 -4.14 -16.12 0.66
N ASN A 177 -4.93 -15.39 -0.12
CA ASN A 177 -5.57 -15.90 -1.32
C ASN A 177 -4.99 -15.30 -2.60
N LEU A 178 -4.23 -16.10 -3.33
CA LEU A 178 -3.62 -15.70 -4.61
C LEU A 178 -4.65 -15.13 -5.60
N THR A 179 -5.89 -15.62 -5.61
CA THR A 179 -6.96 -15.12 -6.49
C THR A 179 -7.33 -13.68 -6.13
N LEU A 180 -7.57 -13.42 -4.84
CA LEU A 180 -7.95 -12.09 -4.35
C LEU A 180 -6.79 -11.10 -4.54
N TYR A 181 -5.55 -11.56 -4.37
CA TYR A 181 -4.37 -10.77 -4.68
C TYR A 181 -4.28 -10.35 -6.16
N ILE A 182 -4.42 -11.31 -7.10
CA ILE A 182 -4.38 -11.00 -8.54
C ILE A 182 -5.52 -10.05 -8.91
N TYR A 183 -6.73 -10.30 -8.38
CA TYR A 183 -7.86 -9.40 -8.57
C TYR A 183 -7.56 -7.99 -8.06
N GLY A 184 -6.97 -7.85 -6.86
CA GLY A 184 -6.55 -6.57 -6.30
C GLY A 184 -5.59 -5.80 -7.21
N LEU A 185 -4.64 -6.49 -7.86
CA LEU A 185 -3.75 -5.87 -8.86
C LEU A 185 -4.50 -5.38 -10.11
N VAL A 186 -5.40 -6.20 -10.64
CA VAL A 186 -6.23 -5.84 -11.81
C VAL A 186 -7.11 -4.63 -11.47
N ALA A 187 -7.73 -4.63 -10.29
CA ALA A 187 -8.55 -3.54 -9.81
C ALA A 187 -7.73 -2.25 -9.57
N ALA A 188 -6.53 -2.37 -9.00
CA ALA A 188 -5.62 -1.23 -8.82
C ALA A 188 -5.17 -0.62 -10.17
N PHE A 189 -4.84 -1.48 -11.14
CA PHE A 189 -4.54 -1.04 -12.51
C PHE A 189 -5.73 -0.29 -13.11
N TYR A 190 -6.93 -0.88 -13.04
CA TYR A 190 -8.14 -0.29 -13.57
C TYR A 190 -8.47 1.06 -12.92
N ARG A 191 -8.39 1.14 -11.59
CA ARG A 191 -8.58 2.40 -10.85
C ARG A 191 -7.56 3.45 -11.27
N LYS A 192 -6.29 3.09 -11.38
CA LYS A 192 -5.20 4.02 -11.72
C LYS A 192 -5.30 4.57 -13.13
N PHE A 193 -5.61 3.72 -14.12
CA PHE A 193 -5.51 4.08 -15.53
C PHE A 193 -6.84 4.44 -16.19
N ILE A 194 -7.99 4.06 -15.60
CA ILE A 194 -9.30 4.29 -16.20
C ILE A 194 -10.17 5.19 -15.32
N ILE A 195 -10.44 4.79 -14.07
CA ILE A 195 -11.35 5.53 -13.19
C ILE A 195 -10.76 6.87 -12.78
N LYS A 196 -9.53 6.87 -12.26
CA LYS A 196 -8.87 8.07 -11.75
C LYS A 196 -8.76 9.20 -12.80
N PRO A 197 -8.32 8.96 -14.05
CA PRO A 197 -8.30 10.03 -15.06
C PRO A 197 -9.68 10.63 -15.36
N SER A 198 -10.73 9.79 -15.38
CA SER A 198 -12.10 10.25 -15.60
C SER A 198 -12.62 11.06 -14.40
N LEU A 199 -12.38 10.58 -13.18
CA LEU A 199 -12.71 11.30 -11.95
C LEU A 199 -12.01 12.66 -11.93
N ASN A 200 -10.69 12.68 -12.16
CA ASN A 200 -9.91 13.91 -12.19
C ASN A 200 -10.44 14.90 -13.22
N HIS A 201 -10.83 14.44 -14.41
CA HIS A 201 -11.42 15.31 -15.42
C HIS A 201 -12.67 16.04 -14.90
N PHE A 202 -13.63 15.33 -14.31
CA PHE A 202 -14.85 15.95 -13.82
C PHE A 202 -14.61 16.80 -12.56
N ILE A 203 -13.77 16.34 -11.64
CA ILE A 203 -13.42 17.09 -10.44
C ILE A 203 -12.77 18.44 -10.82
N PHE A 204 -11.74 18.44 -11.66
CA PHE A 204 -11.07 19.68 -12.08
C PHE A 204 -11.90 20.54 -13.04
N LYS A 205 -12.91 19.97 -13.71
CA LYS A 205 -13.85 20.75 -14.52
C LYS A 205 -14.80 21.58 -13.65
N TYR A 206 -15.18 21.08 -12.48
CA TYR A 206 -16.23 21.69 -11.66
C TYR A 206 -15.74 22.35 -10.37
N PHE A 207 -14.52 22.05 -9.92
CA PHE A 207 -13.95 22.50 -8.66
C PHE A 207 -12.53 23.05 -8.84
N ASN A 208 -12.10 23.89 -7.90
CA ASN A 208 -10.77 24.48 -7.86
C ASN A 208 -10.03 24.07 -6.58
N ARG A 209 -8.79 24.53 -6.41
CA ARG A 209 -7.94 24.16 -5.26
C ARG A 209 -8.50 24.59 -3.89
N GLU A 210 -9.31 25.64 -3.86
CA GLU A 210 -9.92 26.17 -2.62
C GLU A 210 -11.25 25.47 -2.27
N SER A 211 -11.79 24.67 -3.20
CA SER A 211 -13.04 23.95 -3.00
C SER A 211 -12.88 22.88 -1.92
N LYS A 212 -13.86 22.77 -1.03
CA LYS A 212 -13.94 21.71 -0.01
C LYS A 212 -14.80 20.57 -0.51
N LEU A 213 -14.19 19.40 -0.72
CA LEU A 213 -14.87 18.23 -1.23
C LEU A 213 -15.02 17.15 -0.16
N LEU A 214 -16.15 16.45 -0.20
CA LEU A 214 -16.39 15.21 0.54
C LEU A 214 -16.30 14.01 -0.41
N HIS A 215 -15.38 13.10 -0.15
CA HIS A 215 -15.43 11.75 -0.73
C HIS A 215 -16.25 10.88 0.21
N ALA A 216 -17.51 10.61 -0.13
CA ALA A 216 -18.41 9.82 0.70
C ALA A 216 -18.41 8.35 0.27
N GLY A 217 -18.09 7.44 1.20
CA GLY A 217 -17.78 6.04 0.87
C GLY A 217 -16.42 5.94 0.17
N CYS A 218 -15.40 6.54 0.76
CA CYS A 218 -14.12 6.77 0.09
C CYS A 218 -13.28 5.52 -0.15
N GLY A 219 -13.60 4.42 0.54
CA GLY A 219 -12.84 3.19 0.49
C GLY A 219 -11.37 3.41 0.82
N GLY A 220 -10.50 2.65 0.16
CA GLY A 220 -9.05 2.82 0.27
C GLY A 220 -8.48 4.07 -0.44
N GLY A 221 -9.26 4.92 -1.10
CA GLY A 221 -8.75 6.20 -1.63
C GLY A 221 -7.71 6.15 -2.74
N GLN A 222 -7.53 5.02 -3.44
CA GLN A 222 -6.51 4.89 -4.51
C GLN A 222 -6.72 5.85 -5.68
N VAL A 223 -7.95 6.34 -5.86
CA VAL A 223 -8.30 7.30 -6.93
C VAL A 223 -7.99 8.74 -6.54
N ASP A 224 -7.80 9.02 -5.25
CA ASP A 224 -7.61 10.38 -4.72
C ASP A 224 -6.15 10.80 -4.62
N VAL A 225 -5.20 9.91 -4.93
CA VAL A 225 -3.75 10.12 -4.71
C VAL A 225 -3.26 11.47 -5.25
N ASP A 226 -3.70 11.89 -6.44
CA ASP A 226 -3.28 13.19 -7.00
C ASP A 226 -4.29 14.31 -6.68
N LEU A 227 -5.53 13.95 -6.36
CA LEU A 227 -6.58 14.92 -6.05
C LEU A 227 -6.34 15.54 -4.67
N SER A 228 -5.95 14.72 -3.69
CA SER A 228 -5.68 15.15 -2.32
C SER A 228 -4.48 16.10 -2.21
N GLU A 229 -3.58 16.09 -3.19
CA GLU A 229 -2.49 17.06 -3.29
C GLU A 229 -2.92 18.41 -3.87
N ASN A 230 -4.08 18.47 -4.54
CA ASN A 230 -4.51 19.65 -5.30
C ASN A 230 -5.80 20.28 -4.79
N ILE A 231 -6.65 19.53 -4.08
CA ILE A 231 -7.95 19.98 -3.58
C ILE A 231 -8.12 19.49 -2.15
N ASN A 232 -8.77 20.30 -1.32
CA ASN A 232 -9.16 19.94 0.03
C ASN A 232 -10.21 18.81 -0.01
N ILE A 233 -9.78 17.59 0.33
CA ILE A 233 -10.63 16.42 0.45
C ILE A 233 -10.79 16.03 1.91
N THR A 234 -12.04 15.99 2.36
CA THR A 234 -12.47 15.23 3.51
C THR A 234 -12.94 13.85 3.04
N ALA A 235 -12.32 12.77 3.51
CA ALA A 235 -12.72 11.42 3.15
C ALA A 235 -13.56 10.80 4.27
N LEU A 236 -14.68 10.18 3.92
CA LEU A 236 -15.60 9.54 4.85
C LEU A 236 -15.85 8.10 4.44
N ASP A 237 -15.75 7.18 5.40
CA ASP A 237 -16.12 5.78 5.23
C ASP A 237 -16.65 5.20 6.54
N ILE A 238 -17.50 4.18 6.41
CA ILE A 238 -18.00 3.41 7.54
C ILE A 238 -16.96 2.40 8.04
N SER A 239 -16.01 2.01 7.19
CA SER A 239 -14.98 1.05 7.53
C SER A 239 -13.70 1.73 8.02
N THR A 240 -13.33 1.49 9.27
CA THR A 240 -12.02 1.94 9.80
C THR A 240 -10.86 1.28 9.07
N ILE A 241 -11.05 0.06 8.55
CA ILE A 241 -10.05 -0.65 7.74
C ILE A 241 -9.85 0.06 6.40
N ALA A 242 -10.93 0.48 5.74
CA ALA A 242 -10.86 1.30 4.53
C ALA A 242 -10.15 2.63 4.78
N LEU A 243 -10.50 3.33 5.86
CA LEU A 243 -9.87 4.61 6.21
C LEU A 243 -8.37 4.45 6.52
N ASN A 244 -7.96 3.35 7.15
CA ASN A 244 -6.54 3.05 7.35
C ASN A 244 -5.81 2.89 6.01
N GLN A 245 -6.41 2.20 5.04
CA GLN A 245 -5.87 2.10 3.68
C GLN A 245 -5.89 3.45 2.96
N TYR A 246 -6.93 4.26 3.15
CA TYR A 246 -7.02 5.61 2.61
C TYR A 246 -5.86 6.46 3.09
N LYS A 247 -5.61 6.49 4.40
CA LYS A 247 -4.50 7.24 5.02
C LYS A 247 -3.14 6.82 4.45
N LYS A 248 -2.95 5.53 4.18
CA LYS A 248 -1.72 5.03 3.55
C LYS A 248 -1.56 5.50 2.10
N ASN A 249 -2.64 5.53 1.34
CA ASN A 249 -2.61 5.96 -0.06
C ASN A 249 -2.55 7.49 -0.21
N ASN A 250 -3.11 8.23 0.76
CA ASN A 250 -3.23 9.68 0.79
C ASN A 250 -2.72 10.23 2.14
N PRO A 251 -1.40 10.19 2.41
CA PRO A 251 -0.85 10.60 3.71
C PRO A 251 -1.09 12.08 4.04
N ASN A 252 -1.34 12.91 3.02
CA ASN A 252 -1.58 14.35 3.13
C ASN A 252 -3.08 14.72 3.14
N VAL A 253 -3.99 13.75 3.26
CA VAL A 253 -5.44 14.04 3.31
C VAL A 253 -5.77 15.01 4.44
N GLU A 254 -6.65 15.98 4.18
CA GLU A 254 -7.00 17.00 5.17
C GLU A 254 -7.73 16.40 6.38
N LYS A 255 -8.73 15.55 6.12
CA LYS A 255 -9.56 14.99 7.18
C LYS A 255 -10.09 13.62 6.80
N LEU A 256 -10.02 12.70 7.76
CA LEU A 256 -10.66 11.38 7.69
C LEU A 256 -11.80 11.35 8.70
N ILE A 257 -12.97 10.89 8.26
CA ILE A 257 -14.17 10.77 9.08
C ILE A 257 -14.62 9.32 9.06
N HIS A 258 -14.56 8.66 10.22
CA HIS A 258 -15.29 7.43 10.43
C HIS A 258 -16.76 7.78 10.68
N GLY A 259 -17.61 7.50 9.69
CA GLY A 259 -18.96 8.04 9.59
C GLY A 259 -19.83 7.26 8.61
N SER A 260 -21.14 7.39 8.77
CA SER A 260 -22.10 6.83 7.81
C SER A 260 -22.48 7.88 6.78
N ILE A 261 -22.62 7.48 5.51
CA ILE A 261 -23.14 8.36 4.45
C ILE A 261 -24.62 8.73 4.66
N PHE A 262 -25.34 7.97 5.50
CA PHE A 262 -26.70 8.29 5.92
C PHE A 262 -26.76 9.40 6.99
N SER A 263 -25.64 9.65 7.68
CA SER A 263 -25.52 10.69 8.71
C SER A 263 -24.07 11.14 8.81
N VAL A 264 -23.72 12.11 7.97
CA VAL A 264 -22.38 12.69 7.86
C VAL A 264 -22.17 13.62 9.06
N PRO A 265 -21.19 13.37 9.95
CA PRO A 265 -21.03 14.10 11.21
C PRO A 265 -20.35 15.46 11.01
N VAL A 266 -20.98 16.33 10.24
CA VAL A 266 -20.56 17.69 9.93
C VAL A 266 -21.76 18.65 9.92
N PRO A 267 -21.55 19.95 10.13
CA PRO A 267 -22.60 20.96 10.00
C PRO A 267 -23.19 21.02 8.59
N ASP A 268 -24.39 21.59 8.49
CA ASP A 268 -25.05 21.87 7.21
C ASP A 268 -24.18 22.78 6.33
N SER A 269 -24.30 22.64 5.00
CA SER A 269 -23.59 23.50 4.04
C SER A 269 -22.06 23.56 4.22
N SER A 270 -21.45 22.43 4.62
CA SER A 270 -20.00 22.34 4.85
C SER A 270 -19.17 22.23 3.56
N PHE A 271 -19.72 21.64 2.49
CA PHE A 271 -18.95 21.25 1.30
C PHE A 271 -19.38 21.98 0.03
N ASP A 272 -18.40 22.29 -0.83
CA ASP A 272 -18.60 22.81 -2.19
C ASP A 272 -18.94 21.68 -3.16
N GLY A 273 -18.50 20.46 -2.87
CA GLY A 273 -18.84 19.29 -3.67
C GLY A 273 -18.78 17.98 -2.91
N ILE A 274 -19.52 17.00 -3.41
CA ILE A 274 -19.52 15.62 -2.92
C ILE A 274 -19.27 14.71 -4.11
N TYR A 275 -18.51 13.64 -3.92
CA TYR A 275 -18.37 12.62 -4.93
C TYR A 275 -18.28 11.22 -4.32
N ASN A 276 -18.78 10.25 -5.09
CA ASN A 276 -18.76 8.83 -4.74
C ASN A 276 -18.35 8.03 -5.97
N LEU A 277 -17.63 6.91 -5.77
CA LEU A 277 -17.29 5.97 -6.83
C LEU A 277 -17.60 4.55 -6.41
N GLY A 278 -18.59 3.95 -7.09
CA GLY A 278 -19.01 2.58 -6.81
C GLY A 278 -19.54 2.40 -5.38
N VAL A 279 -20.57 3.18 -5.05
CA VAL A 279 -21.19 3.24 -3.72
C VAL A 279 -22.69 3.07 -3.83
N MET A 280 -23.35 3.85 -4.69
CA MET A 280 -24.82 3.93 -4.76
C MET A 280 -25.46 2.60 -5.17
N GLU A 281 -24.78 1.79 -5.98
CA GLU A 281 -25.26 0.50 -6.48
C GLU A 281 -25.53 -0.55 -5.39
N HIS A 282 -25.03 -0.31 -4.17
CA HIS A 282 -25.16 -1.21 -3.02
C HIS A 282 -26.39 -0.89 -2.14
N PHE A 283 -27.17 0.11 -2.50
CA PHE A 283 -28.30 0.61 -1.70
C PHE A 283 -29.62 0.50 -2.46
N THR A 284 -30.70 0.32 -1.71
CA THR A 284 -32.08 0.38 -2.24
C THR A 284 -32.46 1.80 -2.64
N GLU A 285 -33.52 1.98 -3.44
CA GLU A 285 -33.98 3.31 -3.84
C GLU A 285 -34.30 4.21 -2.64
N ASP A 286 -34.96 3.67 -1.61
CA ASP A 286 -35.30 4.41 -0.39
C ASP A 286 -34.04 4.87 0.38
N GLU A 287 -33.03 3.98 0.46
CA GLU A 287 -31.74 4.30 1.08
C GLU A 287 -30.99 5.36 0.28
N ILE A 288 -30.96 5.25 -1.04
CA ILE A 288 -30.35 6.25 -1.93
C ILE A 288 -31.02 7.61 -1.75
N MET A 289 -32.34 7.66 -1.66
CA MET A 289 -33.06 8.90 -1.36
C MET A 289 -32.70 9.47 0.02
N GLY A 290 -32.45 8.61 1.01
CA GLY A 290 -31.92 9.01 2.32
C GLY A 290 -30.51 9.62 2.21
N ILE A 291 -29.61 8.96 1.48
CA ILE A 291 -28.24 9.44 1.24
C ILE A 291 -28.25 10.78 0.50
N LEU A 292 -29.08 10.94 -0.53
CA LEU A 292 -29.18 12.18 -1.30
C LEU A 292 -29.74 13.34 -0.47
N LYS A 293 -30.68 13.08 0.45
CA LYS A 293 -31.14 14.09 1.42
C LYS A 293 -30.02 14.52 2.36
N GLU A 294 -29.24 13.58 2.84
CA GLU A 294 -28.09 13.87 3.70
C GLU A 294 -26.99 14.63 2.96
N PHE A 295 -26.73 14.26 1.70
CA PHE A 295 -25.82 15.00 0.82
C PHE A 295 -26.32 16.42 0.59
N HIS A 296 -27.61 16.61 0.35
CA HIS A 296 -28.20 17.93 0.22
C HIS A 296 -28.02 18.78 1.49
N ARG A 297 -28.16 18.19 2.68
CA ARG A 297 -27.95 18.88 3.96
C ARG A 297 -26.52 19.43 4.09
N VAL A 298 -25.51 18.63 3.77
CA VAL A 298 -24.10 19.01 3.96
C VAL A 298 -23.51 19.81 2.80
N LEU A 299 -24.21 19.88 1.67
CA LEU A 299 -23.80 20.63 0.49
C LEU A 299 -24.25 22.10 0.57
N LYS A 300 -23.40 23.02 0.14
CA LYS A 300 -23.77 24.45 0.01
C LYS A 300 -24.84 24.64 -1.09
N SER A 301 -25.55 25.76 -1.08
CA SER A 301 -26.66 26.05 -2.02
C SER A 301 -26.31 26.05 -3.52
N ASN A 302 -25.03 26.00 -3.90
CA ASN A 302 -24.54 25.84 -5.29
C ASN A 302 -23.53 24.69 -5.44
N GLY A 303 -23.41 23.85 -4.42
CA GLY A 303 -22.48 22.74 -4.46
C GLY A 303 -22.94 21.70 -5.48
N LYS A 304 -22.00 20.86 -5.92
CA LYS A 304 -22.25 19.86 -6.95
C LYS A 304 -21.97 18.47 -6.44
N ILE A 305 -22.70 17.49 -6.95
CA ILE A 305 -22.47 16.07 -6.67
C ILE A 305 -21.97 15.40 -7.95
N ILE A 306 -20.91 14.60 -7.84
CA ILE A 306 -20.39 13.76 -8.92
C ILE A 306 -20.52 12.30 -8.50
N LEU A 307 -21.45 11.56 -9.11
CA LEU A 307 -21.68 10.15 -8.80
C LEU A 307 -21.17 9.27 -9.94
N PHE A 308 -20.18 8.43 -9.64
CA PHE A 308 -19.75 7.36 -10.53
C PHE A 308 -20.53 6.10 -10.19
N TRP A 309 -21.56 5.84 -10.99
CA TRP A 309 -22.41 4.65 -10.89
C TRP A 309 -22.01 3.67 -11.99
N PRO A 310 -21.57 2.45 -11.66
CA PRO A 310 -21.20 1.48 -12.68
C PRO A 310 -22.44 1.02 -13.46
N PRO A 311 -22.48 1.22 -14.80
CA PRO A 311 -23.61 0.72 -15.58
C PRO A 311 -23.50 -0.80 -15.74
N GLU A 312 -24.62 -1.53 -15.76
CA GLU A 312 -24.63 -3.01 -15.78
C GLU A 312 -23.85 -3.59 -16.97
N TYR A 313 -23.90 -2.88 -18.10
CA TYR A 313 -23.20 -3.19 -19.36
C TYR A 313 -21.98 -2.31 -19.63
N GLY A 314 -21.52 -1.56 -18.61
CA GLY A 314 -20.32 -0.74 -18.71
C GLY A 314 -19.08 -1.55 -19.03
N LEU A 315 -18.16 -0.96 -19.82
CA LEU A 315 -16.87 -1.57 -20.13
C LEU A 315 -16.08 -1.94 -18.87
N SER A 316 -16.22 -1.16 -17.79
CA SER A 316 -15.67 -1.42 -16.46
C SER A 316 -16.14 -2.75 -15.89
N VAL A 317 -17.46 -2.93 -15.86
CA VAL A 317 -18.14 -4.11 -15.32
C VAL A 317 -17.86 -5.32 -16.20
N GLN A 318 -17.90 -5.17 -17.53
CA GLN A 318 -17.57 -6.24 -18.46
C GLN A 318 -16.12 -6.70 -18.35
N PHE A 319 -15.18 -5.77 -18.21
CA PHE A 319 -13.77 -6.08 -17.99
C PHE A 319 -13.57 -6.87 -16.68
N LEU A 320 -14.17 -6.42 -15.58
CA LEU A 320 -14.08 -7.11 -14.29
C LEU A 320 -14.77 -8.48 -14.33
N LYS A 321 -15.96 -8.59 -14.95
CA LYS A 321 -16.66 -9.87 -15.18
C LYS A 321 -15.81 -10.82 -16.01
N PHE A 322 -15.18 -10.35 -17.08
CA PHE A 322 -14.29 -11.15 -17.92
C PHE A 322 -13.04 -11.61 -17.17
N ALA A 323 -12.35 -10.71 -16.47
CA ALA A 323 -11.21 -11.05 -15.64
C ALA A 323 -11.58 -12.09 -14.58
N HIS A 324 -12.73 -11.92 -13.92
CA HIS A 324 -13.26 -12.88 -12.96
C HIS A 324 -13.59 -14.23 -13.58
N PHE A 325 -14.24 -14.25 -14.75
CA PHE A 325 -14.54 -15.48 -15.48
C PHE A 325 -13.27 -16.26 -15.82
N VAL A 326 -12.24 -15.58 -16.36
CA VAL A 326 -10.95 -16.19 -16.69
C VAL A 326 -10.29 -16.75 -15.44
N LEU A 327 -10.24 -15.98 -14.35
CA LEU A 327 -9.65 -16.41 -13.09
C LEU A 327 -10.38 -17.62 -12.49
N ASN A 328 -11.70 -17.60 -12.41
CA ASN A 328 -12.49 -18.71 -11.87
C ASN A 328 -12.38 -19.97 -12.74
N LYS A 329 -12.32 -19.84 -14.07
CA LYS A 329 -12.19 -20.97 -14.99
C LYS A 329 -10.82 -21.63 -14.86
N ILE A 330 -9.76 -20.85 -14.65
CA ILE A 330 -8.39 -21.35 -14.43
C ILE A 330 -8.23 -21.95 -13.02
N LEU A 331 -8.84 -21.34 -12.00
CA LEU A 331 -8.59 -21.65 -10.60
C LEU A 331 -9.66 -22.54 -9.93
N ARG A 332 -10.78 -22.81 -10.60
CA ARG A 332 -11.90 -23.66 -10.14
C ARG A 332 -12.44 -23.33 -8.75
N LYS A 333 -12.52 -22.04 -8.39
CA LYS A 333 -13.08 -21.57 -7.11
C LYS A 333 -14.16 -20.50 -7.35
N LYS A 334 -15.16 -20.43 -6.46
CA LYS A 334 -16.18 -19.35 -6.43
C LYS A 334 -15.80 -18.37 -5.33
N TYR A 335 -15.73 -17.08 -5.65
CA TYR A 335 -15.46 -16.00 -4.71
C TYR A 335 -16.44 -14.86 -4.93
N THR A 336 -16.94 -14.28 -3.83
CA THR A 336 -17.71 -13.04 -3.84
C THR A 336 -16.73 -11.88 -3.72
N LEU A 337 -16.76 -10.94 -4.67
CA LEU A 337 -15.74 -9.91 -4.85
C LEU A 337 -16.09 -8.53 -4.31
N HIS A 338 -17.35 -8.31 -3.97
CA HIS A 338 -17.90 -7.08 -3.39
C HIS A 338 -19.28 -7.43 -2.84
N PRO A 339 -19.86 -6.62 -1.94
CA PRO A 339 -21.26 -6.77 -1.53
C PRO A 339 -22.21 -6.72 -2.74
N ASP A 340 -23.45 -7.17 -2.53
CA ASP A 340 -24.45 -7.22 -3.60
C ASP A 340 -24.69 -5.81 -4.19
N GLU A 341 -24.77 -5.74 -5.51
CA GLU A 341 -25.07 -4.51 -6.25
C GLU A 341 -26.54 -4.56 -6.71
N ILE A 342 -27.44 -4.20 -5.79
CA ILE A 342 -28.89 -4.35 -5.92
C ILE A 342 -29.55 -3.27 -6.80
N SER A 343 -28.84 -2.18 -7.11
CA SER A 343 -29.37 -1.04 -7.87
C SER A 343 -28.47 -0.60 -9.03
N ARG A 344 -27.77 -1.54 -9.70
CA ARG A 344 -27.04 -1.21 -10.95
C ARG A 344 -27.98 -0.54 -11.97
N ILE A 345 -27.47 0.48 -12.67
CA ILE A 345 -28.19 1.23 -13.72
C ILE A 345 -27.82 0.74 -15.12
#